data_AF-A0A817S2Z0-F1
#
_entry.id   AF-A0A817S2Z0-F1
#
_cell.length_a   1.000
_cell.length_b   1.000
_cell.length_c   1.000
_cell.angle_alpha   90.00
_cell.angle_beta   90.00
_cell.angle_gamma   90.00
#
_symmetry.space_group_name_H-M   'P 1'
#
loop_
_entity.id
_entity.type
_entity.pdbx_description
1 polymer ?
#
loop_
_entity_poly.entity_id
_entity_poly.type
_entity_poly.pdbx_seq_one_letter_code
_entity_poly.pdbx_strand_id
1 'polypeptide(L)'
;NEQFADSFRIEYKRENEQKWIKYKYFSGQYILSGNSNSYIPTMRDLLPSIIARQIRIIPIVTGPLSKYICMRLELYGCSYEDGLISYSMPQGDKRGYDVQFFDETYDGQNENGTLKG
;
A
#
# COMPACT_ATOMS: atom_id res chain seq x y z
N ASN A 1 7.43 17.05 25.30
CA ASN A 1 7.53 17.03 23.82
C ASN A 1 7.02 15.71 23.30
N GLU A 2 5.87 15.73 22.62
CA GLU A 2 5.34 14.52 21.97
C GLU A 2 5.84 14.45 20.52
N GLN A 3 6.45 13.31 20.17
CA GLN A 3 7.01 13.04 18.84
C GLN A 3 6.34 11.79 18.28
N PHE A 4 5.64 11.95 17.16
CA PHE A 4 4.94 10.88 16.47
C PHE A 4 4.71 11.26 15.01
N ALA A 5 4.63 10.27 14.14
CA ALA A 5 4.18 10.44 12.76
C ALA A 5 2.64 10.40 12.72
N ASP A 6 2.02 11.50 12.32
CA ASP A 6 0.56 11.64 12.14
C ASP A 6 0.08 11.12 10.78
N SER A 7 0.99 10.95 9.83
CA SER A 7 0.74 10.36 8.53
C SER A 7 1.97 9.64 7.98
N PHE A 8 1.74 8.66 7.12
CA PHE A 8 2.80 7.91 6.45
C PHE A 8 2.31 7.34 5.13
N ARG A 9 3.25 6.89 4.29
CA ARG A 9 2.94 6.11 3.08
C ARG A 9 3.78 4.84 3.07
N ILE A 10 3.31 3.85 2.33
CA ILE A 10 3.98 2.55 2.19
C ILE A 10 4.50 2.40 0.76
N GLU A 11 5.74 1.94 0.64
CA GLU A 11 6.28 1.37 -0.58
C GLU A 11 6.69 -0.07 -0.31
N TYR A 12 6.57 -0.95 -1.29
CA TYR A 12 6.96 -2.34 -1.15
C TYR A 12 7.60 -2.90 -2.41
N LYS A 13 8.27 -4.05 -2.27
CA LYS A 13 8.80 -4.85 -3.35
C LYS A 13 8.43 -6.30 -3.15
N ARG A 14 8.00 -6.96 -4.23
CA ARG A 14 7.92 -8.42 -4.33
C ARG A 14 9.33 -9.03 -4.45
N GLU A 15 9.42 -10.35 -4.37
CA GLU A 15 10.70 -11.08 -4.32
C GLU A 15 11.67 -10.75 -5.46
N ASN A 16 11.17 -10.64 -6.69
CA ASN A 16 11.99 -10.37 -7.88
C ASN A 16 11.87 -8.92 -8.40
N GLU A 17 11.19 -8.05 -7.65
CA GLU A 17 10.87 -6.71 -8.11
C GLU A 17 12.02 -5.71 -7.85
N GLN A 18 12.45 -5.04 -8.92
CA GLN A 18 13.54 -4.06 -8.84
C GLN A 18 13.04 -2.68 -8.42
N LYS A 19 11.79 -2.35 -8.73
CA LYS A 19 11.20 -1.03 -8.47
C LYS A 19 10.31 -1.03 -7.24
N TRP A 20 10.29 0.07 -6.49
CA TRP A 20 9.37 0.22 -5.38
C TRP A 20 7.96 0.48 -5.90
N ILE A 21 7.01 -0.35 -5.49
CA ILE A 21 5.59 -0.19 -5.77
C ILE A 21 4.99 0.67 -4.66
N LYS A 22 4.21 1.69 -5.02
CA LYS A 22 3.48 2.51 -4.05
C LYS A 22 2.19 1.80 -3.67
N TYR A 23 1.99 1.57 -2.37
CA TYR A 23 0.72 1.07 -1.88
C TYR A 23 -0.40 2.10 -2.07
N LYS A 24 -1.59 1.61 -2.44
CA LYS A 24 -2.82 2.39 -2.57
C LYS A 24 -4.00 1.55 -2.09
N TYR A 25 -4.95 2.18 -1.42
CA TYR A 25 -6.27 1.59 -1.21
C TYR A 25 -7.05 1.52 -2.54
N PHE A 26 -8.16 0.76 -2.54
CA PHE A 26 -9.14 0.75 -3.64
C PHE A 26 -9.57 2.16 -4.08
N SER A 27 -9.66 3.11 -3.14
CA SER A 27 -9.99 4.51 -3.42
C SER A 27 -8.88 5.30 -4.14
N GLY A 28 -7.71 4.70 -4.37
CA GLY A 28 -6.51 5.38 -4.86
C GLY A 28 -5.74 6.17 -3.79
N GLN A 29 -6.26 6.25 -2.56
CA GLN A 29 -5.58 6.91 -1.44
C GLN A 29 -4.28 6.18 -1.09
N TYR A 30 -3.17 6.93 -0.98
CA TYR A 30 -1.84 6.39 -0.70
C TYR A 30 -1.18 6.97 0.55
N ILE A 31 -1.82 7.97 1.18
CA ILE A 31 -1.41 8.51 2.48
C ILE A 31 -2.29 7.85 3.53
N LEU A 32 -1.65 7.18 4.48
CA LEU A 32 -2.27 6.52 5.61
C LEU A 32 -2.17 7.42 6.84
N SER A 33 -3.24 7.46 7.62
CA SER A 33 -3.24 8.15 8.91
C SER A 33 -2.40 7.38 9.93
N GLY A 34 -1.47 8.08 10.58
CA GLY A 34 -0.63 7.57 11.66
C GLY A 34 -1.26 7.81 13.04
N ASN A 35 -0.40 8.07 14.03
CA ASN A 35 -0.79 8.27 15.41
C ASN A 35 -1.36 9.69 15.66
N SER A 36 -2.24 9.82 16.63
CA SER A 36 -2.72 11.11 17.16
C SER A 36 -1.99 11.55 18.45
N ASN A 37 -1.22 10.65 19.06
CA ASN A 37 -0.41 10.88 20.26
C ASN A 37 0.77 9.88 20.31
N SER A 38 1.71 10.05 21.25
CA SER A 38 2.91 9.22 21.33
C SER A 38 2.77 7.90 22.11
N TYR A 39 1.62 7.65 22.75
CA TYR A 39 1.46 6.55 23.72
C TYR A 39 0.58 5.40 23.21
N ILE A 40 -0.43 5.71 22.40
CA ILE A 40 -1.40 4.73 21.91
C ILE A 40 -0.98 4.25 20.51
N PRO A 41 -0.79 2.93 20.30
CA PRO A 41 -0.52 2.40 18.97
C PRO A 41 -1.75 2.57 18.07
N THR A 42 -1.52 2.90 16.80
CA THR A 42 -2.57 2.98 15.79
C THR A 42 -2.42 1.82 14.81
N MET A 43 -3.49 1.03 14.63
CA MET A 43 -3.53 -0.08 13.69
C MET A 43 -4.16 0.37 12.37
N ARG A 44 -3.64 -0.14 11.25
CA ARG A 44 -4.16 0.10 9.90
C ARG A 44 -4.24 -1.21 9.14
N ASP A 45 -5.45 -1.53 8.69
CA ASP A 45 -5.69 -2.66 7.80
C ASP A 45 -5.30 -2.27 6.37
N LEU A 46 -4.49 -3.10 5.73
CA LEU A 46 -4.13 -2.92 4.33
C LEU A 46 -5.14 -3.67 3.48
N LEU A 47 -5.99 -2.90 2.79
CA LEU A 47 -7.04 -3.36 1.90
C LEU A 47 -6.88 -2.66 0.54
N PRO A 48 -6.25 -3.32 -0.45
CA PRO A 48 -5.86 -4.74 -0.48
C PRO A 48 -4.64 -5.07 0.40
N SER A 49 -4.48 -6.34 0.78
CA SER A 49 -3.25 -6.80 1.43
C SER A 49 -2.10 -6.83 0.43
N ILE A 50 -0.87 -6.61 0.91
CA ILE A 50 0.34 -6.61 0.07
C ILE A 50 1.09 -7.93 0.15
N ILE A 51 1.54 -8.44 -1.01
CA ILE A 51 2.53 -9.52 -1.08
C ILE A 51 3.89 -8.85 -1.26
N ALA A 52 4.79 -8.99 -0.29
CA ALA A 52 6.05 -8.24 -0.29
C ALA A 52 7.19 -9.01 0.39
N ARG A 53 8.40 -8.81 -0.12
CA ARG A 53 9.66 -9.20 0.52
C ARG A 53 10.35 -8.04 1.23
N GLN A 54 10.18 -6.82 0.71
CA GLN A 54 10.72 -5.61 1.32
C GLN A 54 9.61 -4.57 1.47
N ILE A 55 9.57 -3.93 2.63
CA ILE A 55 8.58 -2.89 2.95
C ILE A 55 9.33 -1.64 3.41
N ARG A 56 8.93 -0.49 2.89
CA ARG A 56 9.33 0.84 3.34
C ARG A 56 8.13 1.55 3.93
N ILE A 57 8.25 1.91 5.20
CA ILE A 57 7.32 2.83 5.84
C ILE A 57 7.95 4.21 5.82
N ILE A 58 7.27 5.17 5.19
CA ILE A 58 7.81 6.51 4.94
C ILE A 58 6.92 7.51 5.69
N PRO A 59 7.37 8.04 6.83
CA PRO A 59 6.66 9.10 7.53
C PRO A 59 6.48 10.34 6.65
N ILE A 60 5.32 10.98 6.73
CA ILE A 60 5.03 12.23 6.04
C ILE A 60 4.95 13.35 7.06
N VAL A 61 5.57 14.49 6.74
CA VAL A 61 5.54 15.69 7.59
C VAL A 61 4.43 16.60 7.10
N THR A 62 3.26 16.51 7.74
CA THR A 62 2.10 17.38 7.46
C THR A 62 2.02 18.60 8.40
N GLY A 63 2.72 18.56 9.53
CA GLY A 63 2.77 19.65 10.52
C GLY A 63 3.91 20.65 10.30
N PRO A 64 4.17 21.53 11.29
CA PRO A 64 5.28 22.47 11.24
C PRO A 64 6.63 21.76 11.10
N LEU A 65 7.51 22.27 10.23
CA LEU A 65 8.86 21.71 10.00
C LEU A 65 9.75 21.67 11.26
N SER A 66 9.39 22.43 12.30
CA SER A 66 10.07 22.43 13.60
C SER A 66 9.73 21.23 14.49
N LYS A 67 8.73 20.40 14.11
CA LYS A 67 8.35 19.21 14.86
C LYS A 67 9.19 18.00 14.40
N TYR A 68 10.02 17.47 15.30
CA TYR A 68 10.63 16.16 15.09
C TYR A 68 9.57 15.06 15.09
N ILE A 69 9.71 14.10 14.18
CA ILE A 69 8.83 12.94 14.07
C ILE A 69 9.59 11.65 14.37
N CYS A 70 8.91 10.69 14.98
CA CYS A 70 9.45 9.36 15.27
C CYS A 70 8.38 8.31 14.96
N MET A 71 8.83 7.10 14.68
CA MET A 71 7.96 5.98 14.38
C MET A 71 8.47 4.72 15.07
N ARG A 72 7.54 3.98 15.68
CA ARG A 72 7.71 2.59 16.11
C ARG A 72 6.64 1.80 15.37
N LEU A 73 7.02 0.67 14.78
CA LEU A 73 6.12 -0.09 13.91
C LEU A 73 6.16 -1.57 14.26
N GLU A 74 5.05 -2.23 13.99
CA GLU A 74 4.87 -3.68 14.03
C GLU A 74 4.16 -4.05 12.73
N LEU A 75 4.54 -5.15 12.09
CA LEU A 75 3.94 -5.63 10.85
C LEU A 75 3.23 -6.95 11.10
N TYR A 76 1.94 -7.00 10.83
CA TYR A 76 1.13 -8.21 10.95
C TYR A 76 0.90 -8.81 9.56
N GLY A 77 1.10 -10.12 9.44
CA GLY A 77 0.94 -10.84 8.18
C GLY A 77 1.20 -12.34 8.35
N CYS A 78 1.36 -13.04 7.24
CA CYS A 78 1.68 -14.46 7.17
C CYS A 78 2.72 -14.73 6.08
N SER A 79 3.31 -15.92 6.09
CA SER A 79 4.13 -16.39 4.98
C SER A 79 3.26 -16.59 3.73
N TYR A 80 3.81 -16.23 2.56
CA TYR A 80 3.14 -16.41 1.28
C TYR A 80 3.62 -17.72 0.62
N GLU A 81 2.77 -18.75 0.64
CA GLU A 81 3.14 -20.12 0.21
C GLU A 81 2.61 -20.50 -1.18
N ASP A 82 1.76 -19.68 -1.78
CA ASP A 82 1.09 -19.96 -3.07
C ASP A 82 2.06 -19.80 -4.27
N GLY A 83 3.12 -19.01 -4.12
CA GLY A 83 4.20 -18.91 -5.11
C GLY A 83 3.84 -18.15 -6.40
N LEU A 84 2.63 -17.59 -6.51
CA LEU A 84 2.25 -16.74 -7.65
C LEU A 84 2.99 -15.40 -7.57
N ILE A 85 3.95 -15.22 -8.47
CA ILE A 85 4.76 -14.00 -8.56
C ILE A 85 3.97 -12.87 -9.25
N SER A 86 3.34 -13.22 -10.38
CA SER A 86 2.52 -12.33 -11.20
C SER A 86 1.59 -13.15 -12.09
N TYR A 87 0.59 -12.49 -12.66
CA TYR A 87 -0.31 -13.05 -13.67
C TYR A 87 -0.51 -12.07 -14.81
N SER A 88 -0.84 -12.59 -15.99
CA SER A 88 -1.27 -11.78 -17.13
C SER A 88 -2.66 -12.19 -17.56
N MET A 89 -3.57 -11.22 -17.73
CA MET A 89 -4.94 -11.45 -18.15
C MET A 89 -5.55 -10.20 -18.80
N PRO A 90 -6.60 -10.34 -19.64
CA PRO A 90 -7.40 -9.18 -20.01
C PRO A 90 -7.92 -8.46 -18.76
N GLN A 91 -7.95 -7.14 -18.80
CA GLN A 91 -8.65 -6.35 -17.78
C GLN A 91 -10.13 -6.77 -17.77
N GLY A 92 -10.74 -6.73 -16.58
CA GLY A 92 -12.17 -6.94 -16.45
C GLY A 92 -12.97 -5.98 -17.31
N ASP A 93 -14.25 -6.28 -17.48
CA ASP A 93 -15.14 -5.47 -18.32
C ASP A 93 -16.16 -4.70 -17.47
N LYS A 94 -16.81 -3.73 -18.09
CA LYS A 94 -17.93 -2.99 -17.51
C LYS A 94 -19.25 -3.56 -18.02
N ARG A 95 -20.18 -3.86 -17.13
CA ARG A 95 -21.54 -4.26 -17.49
C ARG A 95 -22.52 -3.12 -17.20
N GLY A 96 -23.03 -2.49 -18.26
CA GLY A 96 -23.96 -1.37 -18.14
C GLY A 96 -23.28 -0.11 -17.58
N TYR A 97 -24.04 0.72 -16.86
CA TYR A 97 -23.51 1.98 -16.32
C TYR A 97 -22.83 1.84 -14.96
N ASP A 98 -23.28 0.90 -14.12
CA ASP A 98 -22.95 0.92 -12.69
C ASP A 98 -22.04 -0.22 -12.22
N VAL A 99 -21.86 -1.29 -13.02
CA VAL A 99 -21.10 -2.47 -12.59
C VAL A 99 -19.76 -2.54 -13.32
N GLN A 100 -18.67 -2.48 -12.56
CA GLN A 100 -17.30 -2.57 -13.05
C GLN A 100 -16.63 -3.80 -12.44
N PHE A 101 -16.02 -4.64 -13.27
CA PHE A 101 -15.30 -5.84 -12.84
C PHE A 101 -13.79 -5.70 -12.99
N PHE A 102 -13.29 -4.45 -12.99
CA PHE A 102 -11.86 -4.19 -13.12
C PHE A 102 -11.11 -4.72 -11.91
N ASP A 103 -9.93 -5.26 -12.17
CA ASP A 103 -8.94 -5.47 -11.14
C ASP A 103 -8.26 -4.14 -10.84
N GLU A 104 -8.84 -3.40 -9.89
CA GLU A 104 -8.35 -2.09 -9.47
C GLU A 104 -7.09 -2.17 -8.60
N THR A 105 -6.79 -3.35 -8.08
CA THR A 105 -5.71 -3.59 -7.13
C THR A 105 -4.46 -4.21 -7.74
N TYR A 106 -4.54 -4.59 -9.02
CA TYR A 106 -3.40 -5.13 -9.73
C TYR A 106 -2.20 -4.17 -9.68
N ASP A 107 -1.08 -4.68 -9.16
CA ASP A 107 0.14 -3.92 -8.92
C ASP A 107 1.19 -4.08 -10.04
N GLY A 108 0.87 -4.81 -11.10
CA GLY A 108 1.63 -4.88 -12.34
C GLY A 108 1.28 -3.76 -13.34
N GLN A 109 1.50 -4.02 -14.63
CA GLN A 109 1.24 -3.06 -15.70
C GLN A 109 -0.12 -3.31 -16.35
N ASN A 110 -0.82 -2.24 -16.74
CA ASN A 110 -1.99 -2.34 -17.61
C ASN A 110 -1.63 -1.75 -18.98
N GLU A 111 -1.41 -2.64 -19.95
CA GLU A 111 -1.07 -2.28 -21.33
C GLU A 111 -2.30 -2.50 -22.22
N ASN A 112 -2.96 -1.41 -22.60
CA ASN A 112 -4.10 -1.41 -23.53
C ASN A 112 -5.21 -2.38 -23.13
N GLY A 113 -5.59 -2.42 -21.85
CA GLY A 113 -6.64 -3.31 -21.33
C GLY A 113 -6.17 -4.74 -21.09
N THR A 114 -4.86 -4.98 -21.06
CA THR A 114 -4.27 -6.25 -20.63
C THR A 114 -3.40 -6.01 -19.40
N LEU A 115 -3.72 -6.69 -18.31
CA LEU A 115 -2.89 -6.77 -17.11
C LEU A 115 -1.69 -7.67 -17.41
N LYS A 116 -0.49 -7.18 -17.13
CA LYS A 116 0.78 -7.84 -17.38
C LYS A 116 1.72 -7.69 -16.20
N GLY A 117 2.35 -8.79 -15.84
CA GLY A 117 3.39 -8.84 -14.81
C GLY A 117 4.42 -9.91 -15.12
#